data_AF-A0A7V4Q3Y3-F1
#
_entry.id   AF-A0A7V4Q3Y3-F1
#
_cell.length_a   1.000
_cell.length_b   1.000
_cell.length_c   1.000
_cell.angle_alpha   90.00
_cell.angle_beta   90.00
_cell.angle_gamma   90.00
#
_symmetry.space_group_name_H-M   'P 1'
#
loop_
_entity.id
_entity.type
_entity.pdbx_description
1 polymer ?
#
loop_
_entity_poly.entity_id
_entity_poly.type
_entity_poly.pdbx_seq_one_letter_code
_entity_poly.pdbx_strand_id
1 'polypeptide(L)'
;NTEKATNFRNGTRNLHAVHVNKTVKGRACKICHNPHTSTQDHLINRKAPAFGTWQIPIRYAATATGGGCSVGCHKTFLYDRVKAVVQ
;
A
#
# COMPACT_ATOMS: atom_id res chain seq x y z
N ASN A 1 11.00 6.65 14.90
CA ASN A 1 9.92 5.69 15.16
C ASN A 1 9.06 5.57 13.89
N THR A 2 8.91 4.37 13.30
CA THR A 2 8.22 4.16 12.01
C THR A 2 6.70 4.33 12.10
N GLU A 3 6.16 4.43 13.31
CA GLU A 3 4.73 4.68 13.63
C GLU A 3 4.23 6.06 13.19
N LYS A 4 5.11 7.02 12.91
CA LYS A 4 4.72 8.38 12.44
C LYS A 4 5.29 8.74 11.07
N ALA A 5 6.12 7.87 10.48
CA ALA A 5 6.80 8.17 9.22
C ALA A 5 5.86 8.18 8.01
N THR A 6 4.72 7.48 8.09
CA THR A 6 3.72 7.46 7.01
C THR A 6 2.31 7.49 7.58
N ASN A 7 1.37 7.99 6.76
CA ASN A 7 -0.07 7.91 7.06
C ASN A 7 -0.69 6.55 6.67
N PHE A 8 0.08 5.64 6.08
CA PHE A 8 -0.39 4.31 5.70
C PHE A 8 -0.31 3.35 6.90
N ARG A 9 -1.27 3.49 7.82
CA ARG A 9 -1.30 2.79 9.11
C ARG A 9 -2.71 2.43 9.54
N ASN A 10 -2.83 1.29 10.20
CA ASN A 10 -4.06 0.88 10.87
C ASN A 10 -3.89 0.96 12.39
N GLY A 11 -4.47 1.99 13.02
CA GLY A 11 -4.04 2.43 14.35
C GLY A 11 -2.55 2.73 14.38
N THR A 12 -1.82 2.12 15.30
CA THR A 12 -0.35 2.25 15.41
C THR A 12 0.42 1.36 14.42
N ARG A 13 -0.22 0.37 13.80
CA ARG A 13 0.44 -0.61 12.93
C ARG A 13 0.85 0.01 11.60
N ASN A 14 2.15 0.02 11.30
CA ASN A 14 2.69 0.47 10.02
C ASN A 14 2.45 -0.55 8.90
N LEU A 15 1.59 -0.20 7.93
CA LEU A 15 1.25 -1.05 6.79
C LEU A 15 2.24 -0.91 5.62
N HIS A 16 3.06 0.12 5.60
CA HIS A 16 4.15 0.22 4.62
C HIS A 16 5.21 -0.86 4.91
N ALA A 17 5.56 -1.04 6.18
CA ALA A 17 6.58 -1.99 6.62
C ALA A 17 6.25 -3.45 6.26
N VAL A 18 4.98 -3.83 6.25
CA VAL A 18 4.58 -5.23 5.96
C VAL A 18 4.85 -5.65 4.50
N HIS A 19 5.11 -4.68 3.62
CA HIS A 19 5.43 -4.91 2.21
C HIS A 19 6.92 -4.74 1.91
N VAL A 20 7.57 -3.74 2.49
CA VAL A 20 8.95 -3.38 2.12
C VAL A 20 10.01 -4.05 2.99
N ASN A 21 9.68 -4.38 4.25
CA ASN A 21 10.63 -4.92 5.23
C ASN A 21 10.63 -6.45 5.26
N LYS A 22 10.86 -7.10 4.11
CA LYS A 22 10.92 -8.56 3.97
C LYS A 22 12.07 -8.98 3.07
N THR A 23 12.84 -9.98 3.49
CA THR A 23 14.01 -10.50 2.75
C THR A 23 13.64 -11.27 1.49
N VAL A 24 12.59 -12.11 1.53
CA VAL A 24 12.22 -12.98 0.40
C VAL A 24 11.11 -12.38 -0.47
N LYS A 25 10.05 -11.83 0.14
CA LYS A 25 8.88 -11.29 -0.58
C LYS A 25 8.66 -9.79 -0.31
N GLY A 26 9.77 -9.07 -0.13
CA GLY A 26 9.77 -7.61 -0.06
C GLY A 26 9.37 -6.97 -1.39
N ARG A 27 8.82 -5.76 -1.33
CA ARG A 27 8.51 -4.94 -2.49
C ARG A 27 9.35 -3.69 -2.45
N ALA A 28 9.98 -3.36 -3.57
CA ALA A 28 10.64 -2.08 -3.75
C ALA A 28 9.61 -0.96 -3.84
N CYS A 29 9.94 0.25 -3.38
CA CYS A 29 9.04 1.40 -3.36
C CYS A 29 8.40 1.68 -4.72
N LYS A 30 9.20 1.57 -5.80
CA LYS A 30 8.79 1.80 -7.20
C LYS A 30 7.74 0.83 -7.75
N ILE A 31 7.49 -0.28 -7.05
CA ILE A 31 6.43 -1.23 -7.42
C ILE A 31 5.07 -0.59 -7.14
N CYS A 32 4.92 0.05 -5.98
CA CYS A 32 3.67 0.68 -5.58
C CYS A 32 3.62 2.15 -5.98
N HIS A 33 4.73 2.89 -5.91
CA HIS A 33 4.76 4.33 -6.17
C HIS A 33 5.37 4.65 -7.53
N ASN A 34 4.77 5.60 -8.24
CA ASN A 34 5.41 6.28 -9.35
C ASN A 34 6.43 7.28 -8.76
N PRO A 35 7.73 7.18 -9.09
CA PRO A 35 8.73 8.11 -8.59
C PRO A 35 8.61 9.51 -9.20
N HIS A 36 7.84 9.66 -10.28
CA HIS A 36 7.49 10.94 -10.87
C HIS A 36 6.08 11.37 -10.43
N THR A 37 5.68 12.58 -10.83
CA THR A 37 4.33 13.09 -10.61
C THR A 37 3.28 12.20 -11.27
N SER A 38 2.23 11.90 -10.53
CA SER A 38 1.08 11.13 -10.98
C SER A 38 -0.19 11.72 -10.36
N THR A 39 -1.31 11.60 -11.07
CA THR A 39 -2.63 12.02 -10.58
C THR A 39 -3.26 11.03 -9.61
N GLN A 40 -2.62 9.89 -9.35
CA GLN A 40 -3.15 8.88 -8.42
C GLN A 40 -2.82 9.24 -6.97
N ASP A 41 -3.73 8.87 -6.06
CA ASP A 41 -3.55 9.03 -4.62
C ASP A 41 -2.18 8.50 -4.18
N HIS A 42 -1.40 9.37 -3.51
CA HIS A 42 -0.05 9.08 -3.04
C HIS A 42 0.89 8.50 -4.11
N LEU A 43 0.67 8.87 -5.38
CA LEU A 43 1.43 8.38 -6.54
C LEU A 43 1.33 6.85 -6.72
N ILE A 44 0.28 6.21 -6.17
CA ILE A 44 0.18 4.75 -6.23
C ILE A 44 -0.15 4.29 -7.66
N ASN A 45 0.70 3.45 -8.21
CA ASN A 45 0.55 2.85 -9.52
C ASN A 45 -0.75 2.03 -9.59
N ARG A 46 -1.46 2.10 -10.71
CA ARG A 46 -2.66 1.28 -10.96
C ARG A 46 -2.35 -0.19 -11.24
N LYS A 47 -1.09 -0.49 -11.60
CA LYS A 47 -0.61 -1.83 -11.94
C LYS A 47 0.83 -1.99 -11.48
N ALA A 48 1.19 -3.19 -11.07
CA ALA A 48 2.56 -3.58 -10.78
C ALA A 48 2.97 -4.81 -11.60
N PRO A 49 4.21 -4.86 -12.11
CA PRO A 49 4.72 -6.05 -12.76
C PRO A 49 4.87 -7.18 -11.74
N ALA A 50 4.36 -8.37 -12.07
CA ALA A 50 4.58 -9.58 -11.28
C ALA A 50 4.40 -10.82 -12.14
N PHE A 51 5.19 -11.87 -11.89
CA PHE A 51 5.06 -13.17 -12.55
C PHE A 51 5.08 -13.08 -14.10
N GLY A 52 6.27 -12.87 -14.67
CA GLY A 52 6.44 -12.78 -16.12
C GLY A 52 5.81 -11.51 -16.68
N THR A 53 4.88 -11.67 -17.62
CA THR A 53 4.20 -10.56 -18.32
C THR A 53 2.95 -10.05 -17.61
N TRP A 54 2.53 -10.70 -16.52
CA TRP A 54 1.31 -10.31 -15.84
C TRP A 54 1.47 -8.98 -15.09
N GLN A 55 0.50 -8.09 -15.29
CA GLN A 55 0.44 -6.81 -14.59
C GLN A 55 -0.70 -6.85 -13.57
N ILE A 56 -0.33 -7.01 -12.30
CA ILE A 56 -1.29 -7.11 -11.21
C ILE A 56 -1.95 -5.76 -11.00
N PRO A 57 -3.30 -5.67 -11.04
CA PRO A 57 -4.00 -4.43 -10.74
C PRO A 57 -3.85 -4.08 -9.27
N ILE A 58 -3.61 -2.81 -9.01
CA ILE A 58 -3.61 -2.21 -7.68
C ILE A 58 -4.75 -1.20 -7.65
N ARG A 59 -5.65 -1.36 -6.70
CA ARG A 59 -6.71 -0.39 -6.40
C ARG A 59 -6.45 0.16 -5.02
N TYR A 60 -6.10 1.43 -4.98
CA TYR A 60 -5.89 2.16 -3.75
C TYR A 60 -6.81 3.37 -3.73
N ALA A 61 -7.44 3.60 -2.57
CA ALA A 61 -8.28 4.76 -2.34
C ALA A 61 -7.99 5.28 -0.93
N ALA A 62 -7.51 6.51 -0.83
CA ALA A 62 -7.28 7.15 0.46
C ALA A 62 -8.61 7.70 1.03
N THR A 63 -8.70 7.72 2.36
CA THR A 63 -9.66 8.59 3.07
C THR A 63 -8.90 9.61 3.89
N ALA A 64 -9.60 10.56 4.49
CA ALA A 64 -8.99 11.54 5.38
C ALA A 64 -8.16 10.84 6.48
N THR A 65 -8.66 9.76 7.08
CA THR A 65 -8.04 9.04 8.21
C THR A 65 -7.39 7.70 7.86
N GLY A 66 -7.57 7.22 6.63
CA GLY A 66 -7.31 5.83 6.30
C GLY A 66 -7.32 5.55 4.81
N GLY A 67 -7.95 4.44 4.43
CA GLY A 67 -8.10 4.06 3.03
C GLY A 67 -8.38 2.57 2.85
N GLY A 68 -8.43 2.17 1.59
CA GLY A 68 -8.52 0.77 1.15
C GLY A 68 -7.44 0.43 0.15
N CYS A 69 -6.91 -0.78 0.23
CA CYS A 69 -5.99 -1.34 -0.74
C CYS A 69 -6.46 -2.74 -1.17
N SER A 70 -6.63 -2.92 -2.48
CA SER A 70 -6.90 -4.21 -3.12
C SER A 70 -5.84 -4.49 -4.15
N VAL A 71 -5.33 -5.71 -4.15
CA VAL A 71 -4.37 -6.21 -5.15
C VAL A 71 -4.80 -7.59 -5.60
N GLY A 72 -4.38 -8.01 -6.79
CA GLY A 72 -4.68 -9.35 -7.31
C GLY A 72 -4.05 -10.53 -6.53
N CYS A 73 -3.42 -10.30 -5.37
CA CYS A 73 -2.77 -11.33 -4.56
C CYS A 73 -3.48 -11.67 -3.24
N HIS A 74 -4.24 -10.74 -2.65
CA HIS A 74 -4.92 -10.95 -1.36
C HIS A 74 -6.23 -10.17 -1.31
N LYS A 75 -7.10 -10.52 -0.36
CA LYS A 75 -8.36 -9.80 -0.13
C LYS A 75 -8.12 -8.30 0.08
N THR A 76 -9.13 -7.50 -0.23
CA THR A 76 -9.12 -6.07 0.08
C THR A 76 -8.90 -5.86 1.58
N PHE A 77 -7.99 -4.96 1.92
CA PHE A 77 -7.78 -4.51 3.29
C PHE A 77 -8.14 -3.03 3.41
N LEU A 78 -8.95 -2.72 4.41
CA LEU A 78 -9.27 -1.35 4.81
C LEU A 78 -8.40 -0.97 6.01
N TYR A 79 -8.10 0.30 6.20
CA TYR A 79 -7.35 0.75 7.36
C TYR A 79 -7.78 2.13 7.78
N ASP A 80 -7.60 2.44 9.06
CA ASP A 80 -7.81 3.77 9.62
C ASP A 80 -6.84 3.99 10.77
N ARG A 81 -6.15 5.13 10.77
CA ARG A 81 -5.09 5.44 11.75
C ARG A 81 -5.64 5.99 13.08
N VAL A 82 -6.88 6.44 13.10
CA VAL A 82 -7.58 6.97 14.28
C VAL A 82 -8.40 5.86 14.94
N LYS A 83 -9.19 5.11 14.16
CA LYS A 83 -10.01 3.99 14.64
C LYS A 83 -9.65 2.70 13.89
N ALA A 84 -8.68 1.96 14.40
CA ALA A 84 -8.15 0.77 13.75
C ALA A 84 -9.25 -0.22 13.30
N VAL A 85 -9.12 -0.70 12.07
CA VAL A 85 -10.02 -1.66 11.42
C VAL A 85 -9.52 -3.09 11.67
N VAL A 86 -10.40 -4.01 12.04
CA VAL A 86 -10.06 -5.43 12.16
C VAL A 86 -9.83 -6.01 10.76
N GLN A 87 -8.67 -6.66 10.54
CA GLN A 87 -8.18 -7.12 9.22
C GLN A 87 -8.57 -8.57 8.91
#